data_AF-R0JM79-F1
#
_entry.id   AF-R0JM79-F1
#
_cell.length_a   1.000
_cell.length_b   1.000
_cell.length_c   1.000
_cell.angle_alpha   90.00
_cell.angle_beta   90.00
_cell.angle_gamma   90.00
#
_symmetry.space_group_name_H-M   'P 1'
#
loop_
_entity.id
_entity.type
_entity.pdbx_description
1 polymer ?
#
loop_
_entity_poly.entity_id
_entity_poly.type
_entity_poly.pdbx_seq_one_letter_code
_entity_poly.pdbx_strand_id
1 'polypeptide(L)'
;WLKLKTIVRREVRDRNSKDVRKLQRSLHHLAAQNTLLHGELKGLRQSLAIKKRRETKSYTLQLEDHPEYHGGAVWWSPTSVKRVQDNKIQQQQQAELEKLQKAEQAEIKKAARDCQLQLQKAARVEREKGWEETRKRKAAEKAKREHRRSLRDAAKAIQLPQSGKRKASKPHKPATKRQKCGGVALAVVGAARVARAAPPRSRRQRPITPSKKISK
;
A
#
# COMPACT_ATOMS: atom_id res chain seq x y z
N TRP A 1 41.60 21.76 19.82
CA TRP A 1 42.29 22.64 18.85
C TRP A 1 43.75 22.91 19.18
N LEU A 2 44.09 23.59 20.28
CA LEU A 2 45.48 23.97 20.60
C LEU A 2 46.46 22.79 20.60
N LYS A 3 46.06 21.66 21.21
CA LYS A 3 46.85 20.40 21.21
C LYS A 3 47.11 19.85 19.80
N LEU A 4 46.11 19.89 18.92
CA LEU A 4 46.25 19.41 17.55
C LEU A 4 47.11 20.36 16.72
N LYS A 5 46.99 21.67 16.95
CA LYS A 5 47.86 22.68 16.34
C LYS A 5 49.32 22.51 16.75
N THR A 6 49.59 22.18 18.02
CA THR A 6 50.96 21.90 18.49
C THR A 6 51.52 20.62 17.87
N ILE A 7 50.71 19.56 17.72
CA ILE A 7 51.12 18.31 17.07
C ILE A 7 51.47 18.57 15.60
N VAL A 8 50.58 19.22 14.85
CA VAL A 8 50.82 19.55 13.43
C VAL A 8 52.09 20.41 13.26
N ARG A 9 52.35 21.35 14.18
CA ARG A 9 53.56 22.18 14.16
C ARG A 9 54.84 21.42 14.48
N ARG A 10 54.75 20.33 15.25
CA ARG A 10 55.88 19.48 15.63
C ARG A 10 56.24 18.51 14.50
N GLU A 11 55.24 17.94 13.85
CA GLU A 11 55.45 16.88 12.84
C GLU A 11 55.74 17.42 11.45
N VAL A 12 55.18 18.58 11.09
CA VAL A 12 55.36 19.17 9.76
C VAL A 12 56.57 20.09 9.72
N ARG A 13 57.55 19.76 8.87
CA ARG A 13 58.74 20.59 8.61
C ARG A 13 58.39 21.90 7.90
N ASP A 14 57.62 21.84 6.81
CA ASP A 14 57.23 23.00 6.00
C ASP A 14 55.93 23.66 6.46
N ARG A 15 56.05 24.46 7.52
CA ARG A 15 54.91 25.11 8.20
C ARG A 15 54.08 26.03 7.32
N ASN A 16 54.70 26.63 6.30
CA ASN A 16 54.09 27.64 5.43
C ASN A 16 53.60 27.07 4.09
N SER A 17 53.70 25.75 3.88
CA SER A 17 53.17 25.13 2.67
C SER A 17 51.66 25.39 2.55
N LYS A 18 51.18 25.49 1.31
CA LYS A 18 49.76 25.75 1.05
C LYS A 18 48.88 24.64 1.62
N ASP A 19 49.33 23.40 1.57
CA ASP A 19 48.57 22.22 2.01
C ASP A 19 48.47 22.13 3.54
N VAL A 20 49.53 22.50 4.26
CA VAL A 20 49.52 22.53 5.73
C VAL A 20 48.58 23.61 6.24
N ARG A 21 48.49 24.75 5.56
CA ARG A 21 47.50 25.79 5.90
C ARG A 21 46.07 25.33 5.65
N LYS A 22 45.81 24.60 4.56
CA LYS A 22 44.49 23.99 4.30
C LYS A 22 44.15 22.98 5.39
N LEU A 23 45.08 22.11 5.76
CA LEU A 23 44.93 21.14 6.84
C LEU A 23 44.65 21.80 8.19
N GLN A 24 45.37 22.87 8.53
CA GLN A 24 45.11 23.60 9.78
C GLN A 24 43.72 24.22 9.80
N ARG A 25 43.26 24.79 8.68
CA ARG A 25 41.91 25.36 8.57
C ARG A 25 40.82 24.30 8.70
N SER A 26 40.96 23.17 8.02
CA SER A 26 39.98 22.07 8.13
C SER A 26 39.95 21.51 9.55
N LEU A 27 41.10 21.34 10.17
CA LEU A 27 41.21 20.84 11.53
C LEU A 27 40.65 21.83 12.57
N HIS A 28 40.82 23.14 12.35
CA HIS A 28 40.16 24.18 13.16
C HIS A 28 38.65 24.09 13.02
N HIS A 29 38.17 23.97 11.79
CA HIS A 29 36.74 23.87 11.50
C HIS A 29 36.12 22.64 12.19
N LEU A 30 36.75 21.47 12.07
CA LEU A 30 36.32 20.25 12.76
C LEU A 30 36.34 20.41 14.29
N ALA A 31 37.35 21.07 14.84
CA ALA A 31 37.40 21.35 16.27
C ALA A 31 36.24 22.25 16.72
N ALA A 32 35.92 23.29 15.95
CA ALA A 32 34.79 24.18 16.23
C ALA A 32 33.44 23.45 16.11
N GLN A 33 33.26 22.61 15.08
CA GLN A 33 32.08 21.76 14.94
C GLN A 33 31.91 20.83 16.15
N ASN A 34 32.98 20.14 16.57
CA ASN A 34 32.93 19.27 17.75
C ASN A 34 32.55 20.03 19.03
N THR A 35 33.04 21.26 19.22
CA THR A 35 32.63 22.07 20.38
C THR A 35 31.15 22.43 20.34
N LEU A 36 30.61 22.75 19.16
CA LEU A 36 29.18 23.04 18.99
C LEU A 36 28.34 21.79 19.28
N LEU A 37 28.72 20.64 18.70
CA LEU A 37 28.07 19.36 18.95
C LEU A 37 28.09 18.97 20.43
N HIS A 38 29.20 19.16 21.14
CA HIS A 38 29.26 18.91 22.58
C HIS A 38 28.35 19.86 23.37
N GLY A 39 28.25 21.12 22.97
CA GLY A 39 27.31 22.09 23.54
C GLY A 39 25.86 21.66 23.34
N GLU A 40 25.48 21.27 22.12
CA GLU A 40 24.16 20.74 21.78
C GLU A 40 23.84 19.48 22.57
N LEU A 41 24.74 18.51 22.61
CA LEU A 41 24.58 17.28 23.40
C LEU A 41 24.39 17.59 24.89
N LYS A 42 25.14 18.54 25.44
CA LYS A 42 24.98 18.98 26.84
C LYS A 42 23.61 19.65 27.05
N GLY A 43 23.20 20.53 26.14
CA GLY A 43 21.90 21.20 26.19
C GLY A 43 20.73 20.22 26.07
N LEU A 44 20.82 19.26 25.15
CA LEU A 44 19.84 18.19 24.99
C LEU A 44 19.75 17.33 26.26
N ARG A 45 20.89 16.90 26.82
CA ARG A 45 20.92 16.16 28.09
C ARG A 45 20.28 16.94 29.23
N GLN A 46 20.56 18.23 29.36
CA GLN A 46 19.94 19.09 30.37
C GLN A 46 18.43 19.23 30.14
N SER A 47 18.00 19.47 28.91
CA SER A 47 16.59 19.58 28.56
C SER A 47 15.83 18.29 28.85
N LEU A 48 16.45 17.14 28.58
CA LEU A 48 15.91 15.81 28.87
C LEU A 48 15.82 15.60 30.37
N ALA A 49 16.85 15.98 31.14
CA ALA A 49 16.81 15.91 32.61
C ALA A 49 15.70 16.80 33.20
N ILE A 50 15.54 18.03 32.69
CA ILE A 50 14.45 18.93 33.10
C ILE A 50 13.09 18.34 32.73
N LYS A 51 12.94 17.77 31.53
CA LYS A 51 11.71 17.09 31.11
C LYS A 51 11.38 15.92 32.02
N LYS A 52 12.33 15.04 32.31
CA LYS A 52 12.17 13.94 33.27
C LYS A 52 11.72 14.46 34.64
N ARG A 53 12.35 15.52 35.16
CA ARG A 53 11.95 16.17 36.42
C ARG A 53 10.55 16.79 36.36
N ARG A 54 10.11 17.30 35.21
CA ARG A 54 8.77 17.85 35.00
C ARG A 54 7.71 16.76 34.77
N GLU A 55 8.07 15.61 34.23
CA GLU A 55 7.20 14.44 34.15
C GLU A 55 6.96 13.87 35.55
N THR A 56 7.98 13.89 36.42
CA THR A 56 7.82 13.62 37.86
C THR A 56 7.18 14.77 38.64
N LYS A 57 6.33 15.60 38.01
CA LYS A 57 5.42 16.48 38.75
C LYS A 57 4.68 15.65 39.78
N SER A 58 4.48 16.22 40.97
CA SER A 58 3.84 15.60 42.13
C SER A 58 2.41 15.18 41.78
N TYR A 59 2.25 14.05 41.12
CA TYR A 59 0.97 13.39 41.00
C TYR A 59 0.63 12.89 42.39
N THR A 60 -0.58 13.20 42.87
CA THR A 60 -1.10 12.59 44.08
C THR A 60 -1.08 11.08 43.86
N LEU A 61 -0.21 10.37 44.58
CA LEU A 61 -0.27 8.91 44.60
C LEU A 61 -1.68 8.56 45.06
N GLN A 62 -2.47 8.02 44.13
CA GLN A 62 -3.81 7.51 44.43
C GLN A 62 -3.57 6.25 45.25
N LEU A 63 -3.43 6.42 46.55
CA LEU A 63 -3.49 5.33 47.51
C LEU A 63 -4.96 4.90 47.57
N GLU A 64 -5.18 3.60 47.65
CA GLU A 64 -6.52 3.05 47.86
C GLU A 64 -7.10 3.64 49.15
N ASP A 65 -8.38 4.04 49.12
CA ASP A 65 -9.06 4.58 50.28
C ASP A 65 -9.03 3.54 51.42
N HIS A 66 -8.63 3.98 52.62
CA HIS A 66 -8.66 3.11 53.78
C HIS A 66 -10.14 2.76 54.07
N PRO A 67 -10.51 1.47 54.22
CA PRO A 67 -11.91 1.08 54.38
C PRO A 67 -12.60 1.62 55.65
N GLU A 68 -11.85 2.18 56.59
CA GLU A 68 -12.33 2.83 57.81
C GLU A 68 -11.77 4.25 57.86
N TYR A 69 -12.49 5.20 57.27
CA TYR A 69 -12.15 6.63 57.35
C TYR A 69 -13.00 7.32 58.42
N HIS A 70 -12.40 7.70 59.54
CA HIS A 70 -13.08 8.34 60.68
C HIS A 70 -12.95 9.87 60.72
N GLY A 71 -12.73 10.55 59.58
CA GLY A 71 -12.77 12.02 59.53
C GLY A 71 -11.55 12.73 60.13
N GLY A 72 -10.32 12.23 59.87
CA GLY A 72 -9.07 12.84 60.32
C GLY A 72 -7.94 12.75 59.28
N ALA A 73 -6.73 13.22 59.64
CA ALA A 73 -5.54 13.06 58.81
C ALA A 73 -5.12 11.59 58.75
N VAL A 74 -5.05 11.01 57.55
CA VAL A 74 -4.63 9.61 57.33
C VAL A 74 -3.12 9.54 57.26
N TRP A 75 -2.51 8.85 58.22
CA TRP A 75 -1.08 8.55 58.22
C TRP A 75 -0.82 7.32 57.36
N TRP A 76 -0.14 7.50 56.24
CA TRP A 76 0.23 6.40 55.35
C TRP A 76 1.52 5.74 55.80
N SER A 77 1.51 4.41 55.91
CA SER A 77 2.73 3.65 56.16
C SER A 77 3.65 3.72 54.93
N PRO A 78 4.98 3.78 55.10
CA PRO A 78 5.93 3.77 53.98
C PRO A 78 5.75 2.58 53.02
N THR A 79 5.30 1.45 53.55
CA THR A 79 5.02 0.24 52.78
C THR A 79 3.83 0.40 51.83
N SER A 80 2.76 1.10 52.24
CA SER A 80 1.61 1.39 51.36
C SER A 80 2.01 2.25 50.16
N VAL A 81 2.86 3.26 50.40
CA VAL A 81 3.38 4.16 49.37
C VAL A 81 4.24 3.40 48.36
N LYS A 82 5.10 2.49 48.83
CA LYS A 82 5.91 1.62 47.95
C LYS A 82 5.04 0.74 47.07
N ARG A 83 4.00 0.09 47.61
CA ARG A 83 3.08 -0.76 46.83
C ARG A 83 2.45 -0.03 45.64
N VAL A 84 1.99 1.21 45.83
CA VAL A 84 1.40 2.00 44.74
C VAL A 84 2.45 2.36 43.68
N GLN A 85 3.69 2.65 44.09
CA GLN A 85 4.79 2.89 43.15
C GLN A 85 5.12 1.63 42.36
N ASP A 86 5.24 0.48 43.03
CA ASP A 86 5.52 -0.82 42.42
C ASP A 86 4.42 -1.20 41.43
N ASN A 87 3.14 -1.04 41.81
CA ASN A 87 2.00 -1.28 40.93
C ASN A 87 2.04 -0.39 39.67
N LYS A 88 2.41 0.89 39.81
CA LYS A 88 2.56 1.78 38.65
C LYS A 88 3.70 1.33 37.73
N ILE A 89 4.84 0.93 38.30
CA ILE A 89 5.98 0.42 37.52
C ILE A 89 5.55 -0.85 36.76
N GLN A 90 4.84 -1.76 37.42
CA GLN A 90 4.30 -2.97 36.80
C GLN A 90 3.29 -2.66 35.69
N GLN A 91 2.38 -1.71 35.89
CA GLN A 91 1.44 -1.26 34.84
C GLN A 91 2.18 -0.68 33.63
N GLN A 92 3.23 0.10 33.84
CA GLN A 92 4.05 0.64 32.75
C GLN A 92 4.75 -0.49 31.99
N GLN A 93 5.36 -1.44 32.69
CA GLN A 93 6.00 -2.61 32.09
C GLN A 93 5.00 -3.45 31.29
N GLN A 94 3.81 -3.71 31.84
CA GLN A 94 2.74 -4.42 31.14
C GLN A 94 2.31 -3.67 29.87
N ALA A 95 2.12 -2.35 29.94
CA ALA A 95 1.77 -1.55 28.76
C ALA A 95 2.87 -1.55 27.69
N GLU A 96 4.14 -1.62 28.07
CA GLU A 96 5.26 -1.79 27.14
C GLU A 96 5.26 -3.17 26.49
N LEU A 97 5.09 -4.24 27.28
CA LEU A 97 4.98 -5.61 26.76
C LEU A 97 3.80 -5.76 25.81
N GLU A 98 2.64 -5.18 26.13
CA GLU A 98 1.48 -5.17 25.23
C GLU A 98 1.77 -4.45 23.91
N LYS A 99 2.52 -3.35 23.93
CA LYS A 99 2.92 -2.64 22.70
C LYS A 99 3.83 -3.49 21.85
N LEU A 100 4.79 -4.19 22.47
CA LEU A 100 5.69 -5.11 21.78
C LEU A 100 4.90 -6.27 21.16
N GLN A 101 4.01 -6.91 21.91
CA GLN A 101 3.14 -7.98 21.39
C GLN A 101 2.26 -7.51 20.24
N LYS A 102 1.68 -6.30 20.33
CA LYS A 102 0.89 -5.72 19.23
C LYS A 102 1.73 -5.48 17.98
N ALA A 103 2.99 -5.06 18.13
CA ALA A 103 3.92 -4.88 17.03
C ALA A 103 4.25 -6.23 16.37
N GLU A 104 4.62 -7.25 17.15
CA GLU A 104 4.88 -8.61 16.67
C GLU A 104 3.67 -9.19 15.93
N GLN A 105 2.47 -9.05 16.50
CA GLN A 105 1.25 -9.50 15.83
C GLN A 105 0.98 -8.75 14.52
N ALA A 106 1.33 -7.47 14.44
CA ALA A 106 1.20 -6.71 13.20
C ALA A 106 2.19 -7.21 12.13
N GLU A 107 3.40 -7.60 12.52
CA GLU A 107 4.40 -8.19 11.63
C GLU A 107 3.96 -9.57 11.13
N ILE A 108 3.49 -10.44 12.01
CA ILE A 108 2.94 -11.76 11.63
C ILE A 108 1.79 -11.59 10.63
N LYS A 109 0.88 -10.64 10.88
CA LYS A 109 -0.24 -10.34 9.97
C LYS A 109 0.23 -9.82 8.61
N LYS A 110 1.28 -9.00 8.56
CA LYS A 110 1.87 -8.54 7.29
C LYS A 110 2.47 -9.72 6.52
N ALA A 111 3.29 -10.54 7.17
CA ALA A 111 3.88 -11.72 6.56
C ALA A 111 2.81 -12.69 6.01
N ALA A 112 1.72 -12.91 6.76
CA ALA A 112 0.62 -13.75 6.31
C ALA A 112 -0.07 -13.19 5.05
N ARG A 113 -0.28 -11.86 4.99
CA ARG A 113 -0.83 -11.19 3.79
C ARG A 113 0.11 -11.33 2.60
N ASP A 114 1.40 -11.16 2.81
CA ASP A 114 2.39 -11.27 1.73
C ASP A 114 2.45 -12.70 1.18
N CYS A 115 2.40 -13.71 2.06
CA CYS A 115 2.29 -15.11 1.67
C CYS A 115 1.02 -15.38 0.84
N GLN A 116 -0.14 -14.89 1.31
CA GLN A 116 -1.39 -15.01 0.56
C GLN A 116 -1.32 -14.33 -0.82
N LEU A 117 -0.70 -13.16 -0.90
CA LEU A 117 -0.49 -12.47 -2.18
C LEU A 117 0.41 -13.25 -3.13
N GLN A 118 1.47 -13.89 -2.61
CA GLN A 118 2.33 -14.77 -3.42
C GLN A 118 1.55 -15.98 -3.94
N LEU A 119 0.76 -16.64 -3.11
CA LEU A 119 -0.10 -17.75 -3.54
C LEU A 119 -1.10 -17.31 -4.62
N GLN A 120 -1.74 -16.15 -4.46
CA GLN A 120 -2.65 -15.62 -5.47
C GLN A 120 -1.95 -15.28 -6.79
N LYS A 121 -0.73 -14.73 -6.73
CA LYS A 121 0.08 -14.46 -7.93
C LYS A 121 0.45 -15.76 -8.63
N ALA A 122 0.93 -16.76 -7.91
CA ALA A 122 1.24 -18.07 -8.47
C ALA A 122 0.01 -18.70 -9.14
N ALA A 123 -1.15 -18.67 -8.46
CA ALA A 123 -2.41 -19.17 -9.03
C ALA A 123 -2.91 -18.38 -10.25
N ARG A 124 -2.55 -17.10 -10.41
CA ARG A 124 -2.83 -16.33 -11.63
C ARG A 124 -1.91 -16.75 -12.77
N VAL A 125 -0.62 -16.89 -12.49
CA VAL A 125 0.37 -17.34 -13.48
C VAL A 125 0.02 -18.73 -14.03
N GLU A 126 -0.35 -19.68 -13.17
CA GLU A 126 -0.79 -21.01 -13.61
C GLU A 126 -2.05 -20.96 -14.49
N ARG A 127 -3.00 -20.08 -14.16
CA ARG A 127 -4.19 -19.87 -14.99
C ARG A 127 -3.84 -19.28 -16.36
N GLU A 128 -2.95 -18.30 -16.40
CA GLU A 128 -2.48 -17.68 -17.65
C GLU A 128 -1.78 -18.70 -18.54
N LYS A 129 -0.89 -19.54 -17.97
CA LYS A 129 -0.26 -20.66 -18.69
C LYS A 129 -1.29 -21.60 -19.29
N GLY A 130 -2.32 -22.00 -18.52
CA GLY A 130 -3.41 -22.84 -19.03
C GLY A 130 -4.20 -22.18 -20.18
N TRP A 131 -4.44 -20.86 -20.11
CA TRP A 131 -5.05 -20.11 -21.22
C TRP A 131 -4.15 -20.04 -22.45
N GLU A 132 -2.84 -19.87 -22.27
CA GLU A 132 -1.87 -19.86 -23.36
C GLU A 132 -1.77 -21.22 -24.05
N GLU A 133 -1.75 -22.31 -23.30
CA GLU A 133 -1.75 -23.68 -23.84
C GLU A 133 -3.03 -23.97 -24.62
N THR A 134 -4.19 -23.59 -24.09
CA THR A 134 -5.45 -23.75 -24.82
C THR A 134 -5.52 -22.87 -26.08
N ARG A 135 -4.96 -21.66 -26.04
CA ARG A 135 -4.82 -20.79 -27.23
C ARG A 135 -3.90 -21.43 -28.28
N LYS A 136 -2.74 -21.95 -27.88
CA LYS A 136 -1.80 -22.67 -28.76
C LYS A 136 -2.46 -23.91 -29.38
N ARG A 137 -3.19 -24.70 -28.58
CA ARG A 137 -3.95 -25.86 -29.07
C ARG A 137 -4.99 -25.46 -30.10
N LYS A 138 -5.79 -24.43 -29.83
CA LYS A 138 -6.81 -23.92 -30.77
C LYS A 138 -6.17 -23.35 -32.05
N ALA A 139 -5.04 -22.66 -31.94
CA ALA A 139 -4.30 -22.15 -33.11
C ALA A 139 -3.75 -23.29 -33.97
N ALA A 140 -3.12 -24.30 -33.36
CA ALA A 140 -2.65 -25.49 -34.06
C ALA A 140 -3.79 -26.27 -34.72
N GLU A 141 -4.94 -26.37 -34.05
CA GLU A 141 -6.13 -27.05 -34.58
C GLU A 141 -6.73 -26.31 -35.78
N LYS A 142 -6.78 -24.96 -35.72
CA LYS A 142 -7.13 -24.12 -36.88
C LYS A 142 -6.15 -24.29 -38.03
N ALA A 143 -4.84 -24.23 -37.77
CA ALA A 143 -3.81 -24.43 -38.80
C ALA A 143 -3.93 -25.81 -39.47
N LYS A 144 -4.17 -26.87 -38.70
CA LYS A 144 -4.44 -28.22 -39.25
C LYS A 144 -5.72 -28.25 -40.11
N ARG A 145 -6.79 -27.58 -39.67
CA ARG A 145 -8.04 -27.49 -40.45
C ARG A 145 -7.82 -26.74 -41.77
N GLU A 146 -7.09 -25.63 -41.74
CA GLU A 146 -6.74 -24.83 -42.92
C GLU A 146 -5.88 -25.63 -43.89
N HIS A 147 -4.82 -26.29 -43.41
CA HIS A 147 -4.01 -27.19 -44.23
C HIS A 147 -4.86 -28.29 -44.90
N ARG A 148 -5.79 -28.90 -44.17
CA ARG A 148 -6.68 -29.94 -44.73
C ARG A 148 -7.70 -29.35 -45.73
N ARG A 149 -8.06 -28.08 -45.62
CA ARG A 149 -8.87 -27.39 -46.64
C ARG A 149 -8.03 -27.14 -47.88
N SER A 150 -6.85 -26.54 -47.74
CA SER A 150 -5.94 -26.28 -48.86
C SER A 150 -5.60 -27.53 -49.65
N LEU A 151 -5.33 -28.67 -49.00
CA LEU A 151 -5.12 -29.96 -49.69
C LEU A 151 -6.34 -30.41 -50.50
N ARG A 152 -7.55 -30.25 -49.93
CA ARG A 152 -8.80 -30.60 -50.62
C ARG A 152 -9.08 -29.68 -51.79
N ASP A 153 -8.82 -28.39 -51.63
CA ASP A 153 -9.01 -27.40 -52.68
C ASP A 153 -7.98 -27.59 -53.81
N ALA A 154 -6.72 -27.92 -53.48
CA ALA A 154 -5.70 -28.30 -54.47
C ALA A 154 -6.08 -29.58 -55.23
N ALA A 155 -6.55 -30.62 -54.53
CA ALA A 155 -7.03 -31.84 -55.18
C ALA A 155 -8.22 -31.58 -56.12
N LYS A 156 -9.18 -30.75 -55.69
CA LYS A 156 -10.29 -30.31 -56.55
C LYS A 156 -9.83 -29.51 -57.75
N ALA A 157 -8.83 -28.64 -57.59
CA ALA A 157 -8.27 -27.86 -58.69
C ALA A 157 -7.57 -28.75 -59.73
N ILE A 158 -6.88 -29.81 -59.30
CA ILE A 158 -6.30 -30.82 -60.20
C ILE A 158 -7.39 -31.64 -60.92
N GLN A 159 -8.48 -31.98 -60.22
CA GLN A 159 -9.60 -32.74 -60.79
C GLN A 159 -10.50 -31.92 -61.71
N LEU A 160 -10.53 -30.59 -61.59
CA LEU A 160 -11.25 -29.75 -62.54
C LEU A 160 -10.51 -29.75 -63.88
N PRO A 161 -11.10 -30.25 -64.98
CA PRO A 161 -10.50 -30.09 -66.29
C PRO A 161 -10.43 -28.59 -66.58
N GLN A 162 -9.27 -28.11 -67.07
CA GLN A 162 -9.09 -26.77 -67.62
C GLN A 162 -9.94 -26.61 -68.88
N SER A 163 -11.26 -26.61 -68.73
CA SER A 163 -12.20 -26.34 -69.80
C SER A 163 -12.12 -24.85 -70.10
N GLY A 164 -11.29 -24.51 -71.08
CA GLY A 164 -11.17 -23.18 -71.62
C GLY A 164 -12.51 -22.63 -72.09
N LYS A 165 -12.75 -21.36 -71.77
CA LYS A 165 -13.78 -20.46 -72.30
C LYS A 165 -15.24 -20.89 -72.11
N ARG A 166 -15.84 -20.48 -70.99
CA ARG A 166 -17.30 -20.44 -70.83
C ARG A 166 -17.86 -19.08 -71.30
N LYS A 167 -18.86 -19.12 -72.18
CA LYS A 167 -19.66 -17.95 -72.60
C LYS A 167 -20.47 -17.40 -71.42
N ALA A 168 -20.50 -16.07 -71.29
CA ALA A 168 -21.27 -15.37 -70.27
C ALA A 168 -22.75 -15.76 -70.33
N SER A 169 -23.30 -16.24 -69.21
CA SER A 169 -24.73 -16.48 -69.06
C SER A 169 -25.41 -15.27 -68.42
N LYS A 170 -26.63 -15.04 -68.89
CA LYS A 170 -27.42 -13.80 -68.87
C LYS A 170 -27.91 -13.39 -67.46
N PRO A 171 -28.23 -12.10 -67.23
CA PRO A 171 -28.68 -11.63 -65.92
C PRO A 171 -30.01 -12.27 -65.49
N HIS A 172 -30.07 -12.69 -64.23
CA HIS A 172 -31.26 -13.18 -63.54
C HIS A 172 -32.18 -12.00 -63.18
N LYS A 173 -33.49 -12.13 -63.41
CA LYS A 173 -34.52 -11.12 -63.07
C LYS A 173 -34.66 -10.92 -61.55
N PRO A 174 -34.76 -9.70 -61.01
CA PRO A 174 -34.84 -9.49 -59.56
C PRO A 174 -36.14 -10.06 -58.99
N ALA A 175 -36.01 -10.80 -57.88
CA ALA A 175 -37.14 -11.39 -57.16
C ALA A 175 -37.98 -10.33 -56.44
N THR A 176 -39.29 -10.52 -56.48
CA THR A 176 -40.31 -9.62 -55.95
C THR A 176 -40.17 -9.43 -54.43
N LYS A 177 -40.14 -8.17 -54.01
CA LYS A 177 -40.02 -7.72 -52.62
C LYS A 177 -41.22 -8.19 -51.79
N ARG A 178 -41.01 -9.06 -50.81
CA ARG A 178 -42.05 -9.41 -49.82
C ARG A 178 -42.31 -8.21 -48.91
N GLN A 179 -43.58 -7.80 -48.86
CA GLN A 179 -44.10 -6.75 -48.01
C GLN A 179 -44.00 -7.19 -46.54
N LYS A 180 -43.44 -6.31 -45.71
CA LYS A 180 -43.35 -6.46 -44.25
C LYS A 180 -44.76 -6.36 -43.69
N CYS A 181 -45.24 -7.37 -42.96
CA CYS A 181 -46.42 -7.23 -42.11
C CYS A 181 -46.10 -6.22 -41.01
N GLY A 182 -46.60 -5.00 -41.17
CA GLY A 182 -46.64 -3.99 -40.12
C GLY A 182 -47.85 -4.25 -39.23
N GLY A 183 -47.62 -4.85 -38.07
CA GLY A 183 -48.60 -4.82 -36.98
C GLY A 183 -48.47 -3.50 -36.25
N VAL A 184 -49.29 -2.52 -36.60
CA VAL A 184 -49.61 -1.39 -35.73
C VAL A 184 -50.95 -1.72 -35.08
N ALA A 185 -50.91 -2.06 -33.79
CA ALA A 185 -52.04 -1.86 -32.90
C ALA A 185 -51.67 -0.70 -31.96
N LEU A 186 -52.22 0.48 -32.25
CA LEU A 186 -52.34 1.57 -31.31
C LEU A 186 -53.40 1.17 -30.28
N ALA A 187 -52.98 0.96 -29.04
CA ALA A 187 -53.84 1.07 -27.88
C ALA A 187 -53.08 1.90 -26.83
N VAL A 188 -53.29 3.21 -26.90
CA VAL A 188 -53.02 4.13 -25.80
C VAL A 188 -54.06 3.82 -24.72
N VAL A 189 -53.65 3.26 -23.58
CA VAL A 189 -54.10 3.63 -22.22
C VAL A 189 -53.07 3.08 -21.23
N GLY A 190 -52.55 3.95 -20.35
CA GLY A 190 -51.85 3.52 -19.14
C GLY A 190 -50.34 3.68 -19.19
N ALA A 191 -49.86 4.92 -19.04
CA ALA A 191 -48.49 5.17 -18.60
C ALA A 191 -48.30 4.58 -17.20
N ALA A 192 -47.87 3.31 -17.13
CA ALA A 192 -47.33 2.76 -15.91
C ALA A 192 -46.03 3.51 -15.61
N ARG A 193 -46.09 4.43 -14.64
CA ARG A 193 -44.89 5.01 -14.03
C ARG A 193 -44.00 3.86 -13.59
N VAL A 194 -42.92 3.63 -14.33
CA VAL A 194 -41.81 2.80 -13.84
C VAL A 194 -41.34 3.46 -12.55
N ALA A 195 -41.59 2.81 -11.43
CA ALA A 195 -41.08 3.25 -10.14
C ALA A 195 -39.55 3.34 -10.26
N ARG A 196 -39.02 4.55 -10.11
CA ARG A 196 -37.58 4.79 -10.00
C ARG A 196 -37.03 3.86 -8.92
N ALA A 197 -36.06 3.02 -9.26
CA ALA A 197 -35.36 2.18 -8.28
C ALA A 197 -34.83 3.06 -7.14
N ALA A 198 -35.10 2.66 -5.89
CA ALA A 198 -34.69 3.42 -4.72
C ALA A 198 -33.15 3.61 -4.72
N PRO A 199 -32.64 4.82 -4.40
CA PRO A 199 -31.20 5.05 -4.35
C PRO A 199 -30.55 4.13 -3.31
N PRO A 200 -29.31 3.67 -3.54
CA PRO A 200 -28.60 2.82 -2.59
C PRO A 200 -28.49 3.52 -1.23
N ARG A 201 -28.81 2.79 -0.16
CA ARG A 201 -28.74 3.26 1.22
C ARG A 201 -27.44 2.80 1.87
N SER A 202 -26.84 3.65 2.70
CA SER A 202 -25.67 3.26 3.50
C SER A 202 -26.04 2.27 4.61
N ARG A 203 -25.04 1.67 5.27
CA ARG A 203 -25.22 0.79 6.45
C ARG A 203 -26.03 1.43 7.60
N ARG A 204 -26.18 2.76 7.60
CA ARG A 204 -26.99 3.55 8.55
C ARG A 204 -28.24 4.18 7.90
N GLN A 205 -28.81 3.54 6.88
CA GLN A 205 -30.09 3.90 6.25
C GLN A 205 -30.17 5.33 5.66
N ARG A 206 -29.04 5.98 5.39
CA ARG A 206 -29.03 7.32 4.77
C ARG A 206 -29.07 7.22 3.24
N PRO A 207 -29.89 8.04 2.54
CA PRO A 207 -29.91 8.08 1.08
C PRO A 207 -28.59 8.65 0.54
N ILE A 208 -27.95 7.95 -0.40
CA ILE A 208 -26.70 8.39 -1.02
C ILE A 208 -27.02 9.15 -2.31
N THR A 209 -26.73 10.45 -2.35
CA THR A 209 -26.80 11.26 -3.57
C THR A 209 -25.50 11.17 -4.36
N PRO A 210 -25.51 10.83 -5.66
CA PRO A 210 -24.31 10.84 -6.49
C PRO A 210 -23.78 12.27 -6.64
N SER A 211 -22.46 12.46 -6.47
CA SER A 211 -21.86 13.79 -6.60
C SER A 211 -21.88 14.27 -8.05
N LYS A 212 -22.21 15.55 -8.24
CA LYS A 212 -22.27 16.21 -9.54
C LYS A 212 -20.84 16.30 -10.09
N LYS A 213 -20.48 15.46 -11.06
CA LYS A 213 -19.20 15.59 -11.77
C LYS A 213 -19.24 16.90 -12.55
N ILE A 214 -18.31 17.79 -12.25
CA ILE A 214 -18.03 18.99 -13.04
C ILE A 214 -17.29 18.49 -14.29
N SER A 215 -17.94 18.56 -15.45
CA SER A 215 -17.29 18.36 -16.74
C SER A 215 -16.34 19.53 -17.01
N LYS A 216 -15.08 19.21 -17.31
CA LYS A 216 -14.14 20.13 -17.98
C LYS A 216 -14.41 20.13 -19.47
#